data_AF-A0A846YKD8-F1
#
_entry.id   AF-A0A846YKD8-F1
#
_cell.length_a   1.000
_cell.length_b   1.000
_cell.length_c   1.000
_cell.angle_alpha   90.00
_cell.angle_beta   90.00
_cell.angle_gamma   90.00
#
_symmetry.space_group_name_H-M   'P 1'
#
loop_
_entity.id
_entity.type
_entity.pdbx_description
1 polymer ?
#
loop_
_entity_poly.entity_id
_entity_poly.type
_entity_poly.pdbx_seq_one_letter_code
_entity_poly.pdbx_strand_id
1 'polypeptide(L)'
;MNEIRTAPAWTLGNGVCVGMLSAAGVAYDGPLAHYHAFPGTAHSIELRITQGFSPLGNFAPTLLACDVTAIVDWHNLDTGRSGSVSHFIPAGYTSYRPFHLHVDSGPGRVALTLRTDRPSVPATAEVFVP
;
A
#
# COMPACT_ATOMS: atom_id res chain seq x y z
N MET A 1 -15.95 -8.25 2.69
CA MET A 1 -14.75 -7.39 2.65
C MET A 1 -13.66 -8.09 3.46
N ASN A 2 -12.46 -8.22 2.90
CA ASN A 2 -11.33 -8.88 3.56
C ASN A 2 -10.24 -7.86 3.89
N GLU A 3 -9.77 -7.84 5.14
CA GLU A 3 -8.72 -6.91 5.58
C GLU A 3 -7.34 -7.35 5.12
N ILE A 4 -6.50 -6.38 4.80
CA ILE A 4 -5.11 -6.56 4.37
C ILE A 4 -4.22 -5.80 5.34
N ARG A 5 -3.19 -6.46 5.85
CA ARG A 5 -2.06 -5.82 6.52
C ARG A 5 -0.77 -6.47 6.05
N THR A 6 0.11 -5.66 5.49
CA THR A 6 1.48 -6.08 5.18
C THR A 6 2.36 -5.90 6.41
N ALA A 7 3.44 -6.68 6.49
CA ALA A 7 4.61 -6.26 7.26
C ALA A 7 5.16 -4.94 6.69
N PRO A 8 5.92 -4.15 7.45
CA PRO A 8 6.53 -2.95 6.90
C PRO A 8 7.56 -3.30 5.81
N ALA A 9 7.50 -2.61 4.67
CA ALA A 9 8.56 -2.57 3.67
C ALA A 9 9.62 -1.57 4.11
N TRP A 10 10.86 -2.02 4.19
CA TRP A 10 12.01 -1.18 4.58
C TRP A 10 12.74 -0.68 3.35
N THR A 11 13.13 0.59 3.33
CA THR A 11 13.79 1.22 2.17
C THR A 11 14.98 2.07 2.59
N LEU A 12 15.95 2.25 1.68
CA LEU A 12 17.06 3.19 1.83
C LEU A 12 16.93 4.33 0.81
N GLY A 13 16.26 5.40 1.20
CA GLY A 13 16.10 6.61 0.39
C GLY A 13 17.38 7.45 0.31
N ASN A 14 17.72 7.95 -0.89
CA ASN A 14 18.86 8.86 -1.11
C ASN A 14 20.19 8.39 -0.49
N GLY A 15 20.40 7.08 -0.31
CA GLY A 15 21.61 6.47 0.24
C GLY A 15 21.81 6.62 1.77
N VAL A 16 21.04 7.45 2.46
CA VAL A 16 21.22 7.72 3.92
C VAL A 16 19.91 7.72 4.72
N CYS A 17 18.75 7.73 4.08
CA CYS A 17 17.46 7.78 4.73
C CYS A 17 16.88 6.36 4.87
N VAL A 18 16.84 5.80 6.07
CA VAL A 18 16.13 4.54 6.32
C VAL A 18 14.65 4.84 6.44
N GLY A 19 13.84 4.32 5.51
CA GLY A 19 12.40 4.53 5.45
C GLY A 19 11.60 3.28 5.81
N MET A 20 10.43 3.47 6.42
CA MET A 20 9.46 2.41 6.71
C MET A 20 8.15 2.73 5.98
N LEU A 21 7.66 1.81 5.15
CA LEU A 21 6.38 1.90 4.48
C LEU A 21 5.48 0.73 4.91
N SER A 22 4.21 1.00 5.13
CA SER A 22 3.22 -0.02 5.46
C SER A 22 2.01 0.13 4.55
N ALA A 23 1.51 -0.98 4.01
CA ALA A 23 0.24 -1.06 3.31
C ALA A 23 -0.79 -1.78 4.17
N ALA A 24 -1.95 -1.16 4.35
CA ALA A 24 -3.12 -1.78 4.95
C ALA A 24 -4.36 -1.44 4.13
N GLY A 25 -5.38 -2.28 4.07
CA GLY A 25 -6.48 -2.03 3.16
C GLY A 25 -7.61 -3.03 3.24
N VAL A 26 -8.51 -2.96 2.26
CA VAL A 26 -9.64 -3.87 2.13
C VAL A 26 -9.79 -4.36 0.69
N ALA A 27 -10.03 -5.65 0.54
CA ALA A 27 -10.56 -6.24 -0.69
C ALA A 27 -12.09 -6.27 -0.63
N TYR A 28 -12.74 -5.91 -1.72
CA TYR A 28 -14.19 -5.73 -1.80
C TYR A 28 -14.75 -6.14 -3.16
N ASP A 29 -16.02 -6.55 -3.12
CA ASP A 29 -16.85 -6.78 -4.29
C ASP A 29 -17.89 -5.66 -4.29
N GLY A 30 -17.79 -4.75 -5.26
CA GLY A 30 -18.39 -3.42 -5.23
C GLY A 30 -19.90 -3.39 -5.54
N PRO A 31 -20.41 -2.28 -6.10
CA PRO A 31 -19.74 -1.00 -6.32
C PRO A 31 -19.63 -0.19 -5.02
N LEU A 32 -18.47 0.39 -4.76
CA LEU A 32 -18.31 1.33 -3.65
C LEU A 32 -19.16 2.58 -3.86
N ALA A 33 -19.80 3.05 -2.77
CA ALA A 33 -20.64 4.24 -2.77
C ALA A 33 -19.84 5.54 -3.06
N HIS A 34 -20.56 6.63 -3.32
CA HIS A 34 -20.03 7.96 -3.64
C HIS A 34 -18.87 8.45 -2.73
N TYR A 35 -18.91 8.14 -1.43
CA TYR A 35 -17.96 8.70 -0.44
C TYR A 35 -16.66 7.89 -0.30
N HIS A 36 -16.43 6.89 -1.14
CA HIS A 36 -15.18 6.12 -1.14
C HIS A 36 -14.10 6.77 -2.01
N ALA A 37 -12.84 6.43 -1.77
CA ALA A 37 -11.71 6.93 -2.54
C ALA A 37 -11.78 6.56 -4.04
N PHE A 38 -12.44 5.44 -4.35
CA PHE A 38 -12.57 4.89 -5.71
C PHE A 38 -14.02 4.47 -6.01
N PRO A 39 -14.94 5.43 -6.22
CA PRO A 39 -16.36 5.15 -6.41
C PRO A 39 -16.61 4.36 -7.71
N GLY A 40 -17.58 3.44 -7.69
CA GLY A 40 -17.97 2.64 -8.86
C GLY A 40 -17.07 1.45 -9.19
N THR A 41 -16.02 1.21 -8.41
CA THR A 41 -15.14 0.04 -8.58
C THR A 41 -15.71 -1.21 -7.89
N ALA A 42 -15.45 -2.39 -8.46
CA ALA A 42 -15.87 -3.70 -7.94
C ALA A 42 -14.76 -4.74 -8.12
N HIS A 43 -14.83 -5.87 -7.39
CA HIS A 43 -13.82 -6.92 -7.37
C HIS A 43 -12.38 -6.38 -7.28
N SER A 44 -12.15 -5.52 -6.30
CA SER A 44 -10.96 -4.67 -6.25
C SER A 44 -10.40 -4.55 -4.85
N ILE A 45 -9.20 -3.97 -4.75
CA ILE A 45 -8.51 -3.73 -3.50
C ILE A 45 -8.25 -2.23 -3.35
N GLU A 46 -8.60 -1.69 -2.18
CA GLU A 46 -8.20 -0.36 -1.75
C GLU A 46 -7.09 -0.49 -0.70
N LEU A 47 -5.91 0.06 -1.01
CA LEU A 47 -4.75 0.05 -0.13
C LEU A 47 -4.47 1.46 0.39
N ARG A 48 -4.34 1.57 1.70
CA ARG A 48 -3.82 2.71 2.42
C ARG A 48 -2.32 2.53 2.65
N ILE A 49 -1.52 3.38 2.03
CA ILE A 49 -0.07 3.45 2.24
C ILE A 49 0.23 4.52 3.29
N THR A 50 0.99 4.12 4.30
CA THR A 50 1.51 4.99 5.35
C THR A 50 3.02 4.83 5.44
N GLN A 51 3.73 5.87 5.88
CA GLN A 51 5.15 5.79 6.13
C GLN A 51 5.55 6.39 7.47
N GLY A 52 6.75 6.01 7.86
CA GLY A 52 7.41 6.46 9.07
C GLY A 52 6.76 5.94 10.33
N PHE A 53 7.38 6.28 11.45
CA PHE A 53 6.96 5.89 12.77
C PHE A 53 7.09 7.08 13.72
N SER A 54 6.03 7.34 14.49
CA SER A 54 6.06 8.33 15.55
C SER A 54 5.74 7.68 16.90
N PRO A 55 6.70 7.61 17.84
CA PRO A 55 6.51 6.91 19.11
C PRO A 55 5.49 7.58 20.03
N LEU A 56 5.26 8.88 19.87
CA LEU A 56 4.28 9.65 20.65
C LEU A 56 3.02 10.00 19.84
N GLY A 57 2.76 9.25 18.76
CA GLY A 57 1.62 9.48 17.88
C GLY A 57 1.78 10.72 17.00
N ASN A 58 0.66 11.21 16.46
CA ASN A 58 0.66 12.14 15.32
C ASN A 58 1.25 13.54 15.58
N PHE A 59 1.60 13.88 16.82
CA PHE A 59 2.14 15.20 17.20
C PHE A 59 3.65 15.23 17.37
N ALA A 60 4.32 14.08 17.37
CA ALA A 60 5.77 14.01 17.45
C ALA A 60 6.43 13.90 16.07
N PRO A 61 7.73 14.26 15.95
CA PRO A 61 8.50 14.06 14.73
C PRO A 61 8.38 12.61 14.27
N THR A 62 8.02 12.43 13.01
CA THR A 62 7.98 11.11 12.39
C THR A 62 9.38 10.73 11.96
N LEU A 63 9.89 9.63 12.52
CA LEU A 63 11.15 9.03 12.12
C LEU A 63 10.90 8.09 10.94
N LEU A 64 11.96 7.72 10.23
CA LEU A 64 11.90 6.71 9.17
C LEU A 64 10.94 7.06 8.01
N ALA A 65 10.81 8.35 7.69
CA ALA A 65 10.06 8.83 6.53
C ALA A 65 11.04 9.36 5.48
N CYS A 66 10.85 8.98 4.22
CA CYS A 66 11.75 9.30 3.12
C CYS A 66 10.96 9.60 1.85
N ASP A 67 11.50 10.47 0.99
CA ASP A 67 10.94 10.67 -0.35
C ASP A 67 11.23 9.43 -1.21
N VAL A 68 10.21 8.62 -1.45
CA VAL A 68 10.32 7.36 -2.20
C VAL A 68 9.07 7.13 -3.04
N THR A 69 9.20 6.33 -4.10
CA THR A 69 8.04 5.82 -4.84
C THR A 69 7.65 4.46 -4.28
N ALA A 70 6.46 4.36 -3.69
CA ALA A 70 5.87 3.08 -3.31
C ALA A 70 5.39 2.35 -4.57
N ILE A 71 5.72 1.08 -4.69
CA ILE A 71 5.33 0.24 -5.82
C ILE A 71 4.66 -1.01 -5.25
N VAL A 72 3.40 -1.23 -5.62
CA VAL A 72 2.62 -2.41 -5.26
C VAL A 72 2.49 -3.28 -6.49
N ASP A 73 3.30 -4.32 -6.57
CA ASP A 73 3.11 -5.38 -7.55
C ASP A 73 2.02 -6.33 -7.05
N TRP A 74 1.16 -6.78 -7.95
CA TRP A 74 0.07 -7.69 -7.62
C TRP A 74 -0.03 -8.82 -8.63
N HIS A 75 -0.45 -9.99 -8.15
CA HIS A 75 -0.67 -11.18 -8.96
C HIS A 75 -1.90 -11.94 -8.46
N ASN A 76 -2.90 -12.09 -9.33
CA ASN A 76 -4.06 -12.92 -9.09
C ASN A 76 -3.69 -14.37 -9.41
N LEU A 77 -3.60 -15.20 -8.36
CA LEU A 77 -3.18 -16.59 -8.41
C LEU A 77 -4.22 -17.50 -9.06
N ASP A 78 -5.47 -17.07 -9.14
CA ASP A 78 -6.57 -17.87 -9.71
C ASP A 78 -6.74 -17.59 -11.22
N THR A 79 -6.54 -16.35 -11.65
CA THR A 79 -6.69 -15.95 -13.07
C THR A 79 -5.37 -15.79 -13.82
N GLY A 80 -4.24 -15.72 -13.11
CA GLY A 80 -2.92 -15.43 -13.66
C GLY A 80 -2.68 -13.96 -14.01
N ARG A 81 -3.67 -13.07 -13.84
CA ARG A 81 -3.50 -11.64 -14.09
C ARG A 81 -2.46 -11.06 -13.13
N SER A 82 -1.69 -10.08 -13.60
CA SER A 82 -0.74 -9.36 -12.76
C SER A 82 -0.63 -7.91 -13.21
N GLY A 83 -0.09 -7.07 -12.35
CA GLY A 83 0.17 -5.68 -12.64
C GLY A 83 0.96 -5.00 -11.53
N SER A 84 1.15 -3.70 -11.68
CA SER A 84 1.84 -2.86 -10.70
C SER A 84 1.18 -1.49 -10.61
N VAL A 85 1.00 -0.99 -9.40
CA VAL A 85 0.54 0.37 -9.12
C VAL A 85 1.64 1.09 -8.37
N SER A 86 1.97 2.31 -8.79
CA SER A 86 3.04 3.10 -8.15
C SER A 86 2.58 4.50 -7.78
N HIS A 87 3.12 5.02 -6.68
CA HIS A 87 2.82 6.37 -6.20
C HIS A 87 4.00 6.97 -5.44
N PHE A 88 4.30 8.23 -5.71
CA PHE A 88 5.33 8.96 -4.97
C PHE A 88 4.82 9.36 -3.59
N ILE A 89 5.58 9.04 -2.54
CA ILE A 89 5.28 9.32 -1.15
C ILE A 89 6.31 10.34 -0.63
N PRO A 90 5.95 11.63 -0.47
CA PRO A 90 6.86 12.63 0.08
C PRO A 90 7.09 12.38 1.57
N ALA A 91 8.30 12.58 2.10
CA ALA A 91 8.65 12.31 3.51
C ALA A 91 7.73 12.99 4.55
N GLY A 92 7.12 14.14 4.20
CA GLY A 92 6.16 14.84 5.05
C GLY A 92 4.76 14.19 5.15
N TYR A 93 4.48 13.17 4.35
CA TYR A 93 3.19 12.46 4.31
C TYR A 93 3.27 11.19 5.16
N THR A 94 3.01 11.35 6.44
CA THR A 94 3.14 10.31 7.46
C THR A 94 1.82 9.54 7.62
N SER A 95 1.69 8.72 8.67
CA SER A 95 0.44 8.02 9.01
C SER A 95 -0.81 8.93 9.11
N TYR A 96 -0.63 10.24 9.37
CA TYR A 96 -1.72 11.21 9.42
C TYR A 96 -2.21 11.67 8.03
N ARG A 97 -1.37 11.52 7.01
CA ARG A 97 -1.68 11.88 5.61
C ARG A 97 -1.42 10.68 4.70
N PRO A 98 -2.21 9.60 4.86
CA PRO A 98 -2.01 8.40 4.06
C PRO A 98 -2.34 8.65 2.59
N PHE A 99 -1.76 7.82 1.72
CA PHE A 99 -2.19 7.72 0.33
C PHE A 99 -3.09 6.50 0.14
N HIS A 100 -4.12 6.65 -0.68
CA HIS A 100 -5.00 5.57 -1.07
C HIS A 100 -4.66 5.15 -2.50
N LEU A 101 -4.46 3.85 -2.71
CA LEU A 101 -4.18 3.22 -3.98
C LEU A 101 -5.28 2.23 -4.30
N HIS A 102 -5.62 2.14 -5.58
CA HIS A 102 -6.58 1.19 -6.09
C HIS A 102 -5.88 0.12 -6.91
N VAL A 103 -6.23 -1.14 -6.67
CA VAL A 103 -5.73 -2.29 -7.42
C VAL A 103 -6.92 -3.06 -8.01
N ASP A 104 -7.09 -2.92 -9.32
CA ASP A 104 -8.05 -3.68 -10.12
C ASP A 104 -7.48 -5.07 -10.46
N SER A 105 -7.55 -5.96 -9.47
CA SER A 105 -7.02 -7.32 -9.57
C SER A 105 -8.04 -8.34 -10.05
N GLY A 106 -9.33 -7.98 -10.04
CA GLY A 106 -10.44 -8.91 -10.24
C GLY A 106 -10.63 -9.88 -9.06
N PRO A 107 -11.67 -10.72 -9.10
CA PRO A 107 -11.97 -11.66 -8.03
C PRO A 107 -10.93 -12.79 -7.96
N GLY A 108 -10.77 -13.37 -6.77
CA GLY A 108 -9.86 -14.50 -6.50
C GLY A 108 -8.76 -14.18 -5.49
N ARG A 109 -7.82 -15.11 -5.32
CA ARG A 109 -6.65 -14.95 -4.46
C ARG A 109 -5.60 -14.06 -5.11
N VAL A 110 -5.24 -12.97 -4.44
CA VAL A 110 -4.28 -11.98 -4.94
C VAL A 110 -3.10 -11.88 -3.98
N ALA A 111 -1.91 -12.14 -4.50
CA ALA A 111 -0.65 -11.84 -3.84
C ALA A 111 -0.24 -10.40 -4.15
N LEU A 112 0.16 -9.68 -3.10
CA LEU A 112 0.61 -8.29 -3.14
C LEU A 112 2.06 -8.22 -2.66
N THR A 113 2.88 -7.43 -3.35
CA THR A 113 4.25 -7.11 -2.95
C THR A 113 4.45 -5.61 -2.93
N LEU A 114 4.64 -5.05 -1.75
CA LEU A 114 5.01 -3.66 -1.55
C LEU A 114 6.54 -3.54 -1.55
N ARG A 115 7.07 -2.74 -2.47
CA ARG A 115 8.48 -2.35 -2.52
C ARG A 115 8.61 -0.86 -2.83
N THR A 116 9.85 -0.39 -2.92
CA THR A 116 10.13 0.98 -3.37
C THR A 116 10.98 1.02 -4.64
N ASP A 117 11.09 2.19 -5.25
CA ASP A 117 12.05 2.49 -6.32
C ASP A 117 13.51 2.58 -5.84
N ARG A 118 13.73 2.55 -4.53
CA ARG A 118 15.03 2.52 -3.85
C ARG A 118 15.34 1.10 -3.34
N PRO A 119 16.61 0.78 -3.00
CA PRO A 119 16.94 -0.48 -2.35
C PRO A 119 16.01 -0.73 -1.14
N SER A 120 15.31 -1.85 -1.16
CA SER A 120 14.29 -2.16 -0.17
C SER A 120 14.21 -3.64 0.16
N VAL A 121 13.71 -3.97 1.34
CA VAL A 121 13.20 -5.29 1.70
C VAL A 121 11.70 -5.27 1.41
N PRO A 122 11.21 -5.92 0.34
CA PRO A 122 9.81 -5.92 0.00
C PRO A 122 8.95 -6.61 1.06
N ALA A 123 7.74 -6.11 1.26
CA ALA A 123 6.75 -6.75 2.11
C ALA A 123 5.67 -7.42 1.26
N THR A 124 5.31 -8.64 1.62
CA THR A 124 4.29 -9.43 0.90
C THR A 124 3.05 -9.63 1.75
N ALA A 125 1.89 -9.68 1.11
CA ALA A 125 0.63 -10.12 1.71
C ALA A 125 -0.21 -10.85 0.67
N GLU A 126 -1.12 -11.70 1.13
CA GLU A 126 -2.12 -12.33 0.28
C GLU A 126 -3.51 -11.96 0.78
N VAL A 127 -4.45 -11.80 -0.15
CA VAL A 127 -5.84 -11.49 0.15
C VAL A 127 -6.77 -12.16 -0.84
N PHE A 128 -7.94 -12.57 -0.38
CA PHE A 128 -9.01 -12.99 -1.26
C PHE A 128 -9.89 -11.79 -1.65
N VAL A 129 -10.03 -11.54 -2.95
CA VAL A 129 -10.96 -10.56 -3.50
C VAL A 129 -12.26 -11.27 -3.83
N PRO A 130 -13.37 -10.90 -3.18
CA PRO A 130 -14.68 -11.49 -3.45
C PRO A 130 -15.19 -11.15 -4.86
#